data_AF-A0A078B2Z1-F1
#
_entry.id   AF-A0A078B2Z1-F1
#
_cell.length_a   1.000
_cell.length_b   1.000
_cell.length_c   1.000
_cell.angle_alpha   90.00
_cell.angle_beta   90.00
_cell.angle_gamma   90.00
#
_symmetry.space_group_name_H-M   'P 1'
#
loop_
_entity.id
_entity.type
_entity.pdbx_description
1 polymer ?
#
loop_
_entity_poly.entity_id
_entity_poly.type
_entity_poly.pdbx_seq_one_letter_code
_entity_poly.pdbx_strand_id
1 'polypeptide(L)'
;MVESISATETYQEFEKRNARFLNMIQDNVKSTSFLNLIRIETFEDRVLMEEKLVKRLVIVLEDQIEKNREISIDIIQTMTEKLGLREESQILLPGIAARMNSIPYPETSEETRVLLIDLLTVCLKSDKYQFLPKLGEICSMLSKAALDPNPDMKVKAAQFAGLLSRQLIEKVGGYMKANIISMVKNLQHQHSKVRKATLLGLKDVIVSRGAEPFLDDAIVQLKFSMNDRSQDVRLTFYNEVLQHWLNSMEINSLKQYDATFVLFLLNGITDEYAEIQNKSIQLLEEHGKNMREALIQLGEEDQKMSDVEQSQ
;
A
#
# COMPACT_ATOMS: atom_id res chain seq x y z
N MET A 1 19.12 28.35 -3.63
CA MET A 1 20.21 28.03 -2.70
C MET A 1 19.61 27.98 -1.31
N VAL A 2 19.32 26.80 -0.81
CA VAL A 2 18.97 26.63 0.60
C VAL A 2 20.30 26.63 1.34
N GLU A 3 20.52 27.57 2.26
CA GLU A 3 21.71 27.56 3.10
C GLU A 3 21.81 26.19 3.77
N SER A 4 22.99 25.58 3.68
CA SER A 4 23.25 24.31 4.35
C SER A 4 22.95 24.48 5.83
N ILE A 5 22.03 23.68 6.38
CA ILE A 5 21.69 23.71 7.80
C ILE A 5 22.95 23.55 8.66
N SER A 6 23.98 22.84 8.16
CA SER A 6 25.28 22.68 8.82
C SER A 6 26.07 23.97 9.05
N ALA A 7 25.76 25.03 8.31
CA ALA A 7 26.41 26.34 8.43
C ALA A 7 25.67 27.27 9.41
N THR A 8 24.51 26.87 9.92
CA THR A 8 23.74 27.69 10.87
C THR A 8 24.35 27.63 12.27
N GLU A 9 24.34 28.76 12.98
CA GLU A 9 24.88 28.89 14.33
C GLU A 9 24.18 27.92 15.31
N THR A 10 22.87 27.74 15.13
CA THR A 10 22.05 26.77 15.86
C THR A 10 22.52 25.32 15.66
N TYR A 11 22.96 24.97 14.45
CA TYR A 11 23.51 23.64 14.17
C TYR A 11 24.88 23.43 14.81
N GLN A 12 25.75 24.44 14.78
CA GLN A 12 27.07 24.34 15.40
C GLN A 12 27.00 24.23 16.93
N GLU A 13 26.05 24.92 17.57
CA GLU A 13 25.76 24.75 19.00
C GLU A 13 25.21 23.36 19.33
N PHE A 14 24.31 22.83 18.48
CA PHE A 14 23.82 21.46 18.62
C PHE A 14 24.93 20.42 18.45
N GLU A 15 25.77 20.54 17.42
CA GLU A 15 26.90 19.62 17.19
C GLU A 15 27.87 19.64 18.37
N LYS A 16 28.16 20.82 18.95
CA LYS A 16 28.97 20.91 20.18
C LYS A 16 28.28 20.28 21.39
N ARG A 17 26.99 20.55 21.61
CA ARG A 17 26.21 19.99 22.72
C ARG A 17 26.14 18.46 22.63
N ASN A 18 26.09 17.94 21.41
CA ASN A 18 25.89 16.52 21.11
C ASN A 18 27.13 15.84 20.51
N ALA A 19 28.32 16.44 20.56
CA ALA A 19 29.53 15.88 19.94
C ALA A 19 29.87 14.50 20.51
N ARG A 20 29.67 14.31 21.82
CA ARG A 20 29.79 12.99 22.47
C ARG A 20 28.77 11.99 21.94
N PHE A 21 27.54 12.43 21.71
CA PHE A 21 26.48 11.60 21.12
C PHE A 21 26.80 11.21 19.68
N LEU A 22 27.23 12.15 18.84
CA LEU A 22 27.61 11.89 17.45
C LEU A 22 28.84 10.97 17.35
N ASN A 23 29.80 11.09 18.28
CA ASN A 23 30.94 10.18 18.38
C ASN A 23 30.53 8.80 18.93
N MET A 24 29.56 8.72 19.84
CA MET A 24 28.98 7.43 20.25
C MET A 24 28.14 6.80 19.12
N ILE A 25 27.51 7.62 18.28
CA ILE A 25 26.89 7.17 17.03
C ILE A 25 27.98 6.56 16.12
N GLN A 26 29.23 7.05 16.17
CA GLN A 26 30.37 6.48 15.45
C GLN A 26 30.72 5.05 15.88
N ASP A 27 30.78 4.80 17.19
CA ASP A 27 31.37 3.57 17.74
C ASP A 27 30.35 2.56 18.31
N ASN A 28 29.12 2.98 18.65
CA ASN A 28 28.19 2.21 19.51
C ASN A 28 26.74 2.13 19.04
N VAL A 29 26.45 2.32 17.75
CA VAL A 29 25.06 2.34 17.22
C VAL A 29 24.26 1.06 17.41
N LYS A 30 24.94 -0.04 17.79
CA LYS A 30 24.32 -1.32 18.16
C LYS A 30 24.11 -1.49 19.67
N SER A 31 24.31 -0.45 20.48
CA SER A 31 24.04 -0.50 21.92
C SER A 31 22.59 -0.10 22.22
N THR A 32 21.81 -1.01 22.81
CA THR A 32 20.41 -0.76 23.18
C THR A 32 20.25 0.45 24.10
N SER A 33 21.15 0.61 25.08
CA SER A 33 21.13 1.77 25.99
C SER A 33 21.35 3.08 25.25
N PHE A 34 22.21 3.06 24.23
CA PHE A 34 22.49 4.24 23.42
C PHE A 34 21.33 4.61 22.50
N LEU A 35 20.69 3.61 21.87
CA LEU A 35 19.48 3.81 21.07
C LEU A 35 18.32 4.37 21.91
N ASN A 36 18.14 3.87 23.15
CA ASN A 36 17.13 4.44 24.06
C ASN A 36 17.44 5.90 24.43
N LEU A 37 18.71 6.26 24.57
CA LEU A 37 19.10 7.64 24.84
C LEU A 37 18.79 8.54 23.63
N ILE A 38 19.12 8.11 22.40
CA ILE A 38 18.72 8.83 21.18
C ILE A 38 17.21 8.98 21.15
N ARG A 39 16.46 7.91 21.39
CA ARG A 39 14.99 7.93 21.42
C ARG A 39 14.47 9.04 22.33
N ILE A 40 15.02 9.19 23.54
CA ILE A 40 14.66 10.25 24.50
C ILE A 40 15.09 11.65 24.03
N GLU A 41 16.27 11.80 23.43
CA GLU A 41 16.78 13.09 22.96
C GLU A 41 16.09 13.57 21.66
N THR A 42 15.52 12.66 20.88
CA THR A 42 14.82 12.95 19.60
C THR A 42 13.52 13.76 19.79
N PHE A 43 13.20 14.16 21.02
CA PHE A 43 11.94 14.83 21.32
C PHE A 43 11.96 16.36 21.20
N GLU A 44 13.11 17.05 21.25
CA GLU A 44 13.13 18.50 21.47
C GLU A 44 13.65 19.39 20.32
N ASP A 45 14.49 18.92 19.38
CA ASP A 45 15.12 19.80 18.37
C ASP A 45 15.04 19.30 16.91
N ARG A 46 14.74 20.22 15.97
CA ARG A 46 14.70 19.96 14.51
C ARG A 46 16.04 19.55 13.89
N VAL A 47 17.14 19.72 14.64
CA VAL A 47 18.51 19.49 14.17
C VAL A 47 18.84 18.00 14.04
N LEU A 48 18.04 17.11 14.63
CA LEU A 48 18.35 15.69 14.74
C LEU A 48 18.21 14.86 13.45
N MET A 49 17.46 15.31 12.43
CA MET A 49 17.42 14.63 11.12
C MET A 49 18.63 14.97 10.25
N GLU A 50 19.83 14.85 10.81
CA GLU A 50 21.01 14.87 9.99
C GLU A 50 21.07 13.55 9.20
N GLU A 51 21.39 13.64 7.90
CA GLU A 51 21.58 12.50 6.99
C GLU A 51 22.49 11.41 7.61
N LYS A 52 23.47 11.82 8.41
CA LYS A 52 24.37 10.92 9.15
C LYS A 52 23.62 10.03 10.14
N LEU A 53 22.67 10.57 10.91
CA LEU A 53 21.92 9.77 11.89
C LEU A 53 21.01 8.77 11.19
N VAL A 54 20.31 9.17 10.12
CA VAL A 54 19.44 8.25 9.40
C VAL A 54 20.25 7.12 8.75
N LYS A 55 21.39 7.43 8.13
CA LYS A 55 22.33 6.39 7.62
C LYS A 55 22.67 5.35 8.68
N ARG A 56 22.89 5.78 9.91
CA ARG A 56 23.24 4.92 11.04
C ARG A 56 22.06 4.06 11.48
N LEU A 57 20.89 4.67 11.62
CA LEU A 57 19.67 3.97 12.01
C LEU A 57 19.26 2.92 10.96
N VAL A 58 19.48 3.21 9.67
CA VAL A 58 19.29 2.22 8.60
C VAL A 58 20.22 1.02 8.77
N ILE A 59 21.50 1.23 9.14
CA ILE A 59 22.42 0.12 9.45
C ILE A 59 21.93 -0.70 10.67
N VAL A 60 21.28 -0.06 11.66
CA VAL A 60 20.69 -0.77 12.81
C VAL A 60 19.57 -1.70 12.38
N LEU A 61 18.88 -1.45 11.25
CA LEU A 61 17.85 -2.38 10.76
C LEU A 61 18.43 -3.77 10.43
N GLU A 62 19.75 -3.90 10.30
CA GLU A 62 20.46 -5.17 10.10
C GLU A 62 21.15 -5.70 11.37
N ASP A 63 20.91 -5.07 12.53
CA ASP A 63 21.44 -5.54 13.81
C ASP A 63 20.94 -6.96 14.12
N GLN A 64 21.78 -7.77 14.76
CA GLN A 64 21.41 -9.12 15.20
C GLN A 64 20.43 -9.06 16.37
N ILE A 65 20.49 -8.01 17.19
CA ILE A 65 19.60 -7.80 18.33
C ILE A 65 18.30 -7.18 17.84
N GLU A 66 17.20 -7.93 17.95
CA GLU A 66 15.86 -7.50 17.57
C GLU A 66 15.44 -6.18 18.23
N LYS A 67 15.72 -6.04 19.53
CA LYS A 67 15.35 -4.84 20.27
C LYS A 67 15.97 -3.57 19.70
N ASN A 68 17.17 -3.66 19.14
CA ASN A 68 17.83 -2.52 18.50
C ASN A 68 17.12 -2.13 17.21
N ARG A 69 16.68 -3.11 16.42
CA ARG A 69 15.91 -2.88 15.19
C ARG A 69 14.59 -2.18 15.50
N GLU A 70 13.84 -2.66 16.50
CA GLU A 70 12.60 -2.02 16.96
C GLU A 70 12.81 -0.56 17.37
N ILE A 71 13.82 -0.28 18.20
CA ILE A 71 14.09 1.09 18.65
C ILE A 71 14.50 1.97 17.47
N SER A 72 15.29 1.44 16.53
CA SER A 72 15.64 2.17 15.31
C SER A 72 14.41 2.55 14.48
N ILE A 73 13.47 1.60 14.30
CA ILE A 73 12.21 1.85 13.60
C ILE A 73 11.41 2.96 14.29
N ASP A 74 11.25 2.90 15.62
CA ASP A 74 10.52 3.89 16.41
C ASP A 74 11.12 5.31 16.31
N ILE A 75 12.46 5.40 16.36
CA ILE A 75 13.18 6.66 16.18
C ILE A 75 12.94 7.21 14.77
N ILE A 76 13.10 6.40 13.72
CA ILE A 76 12.90 6.84 12.33
C ILE A 76 11.45 7.27 12.10
N GLN A 77 10.47 6.53 12.61
CA GLN A 77 9.05 6.89 12.53
C GLN A 77 8.80 8.26 13.16
N THR A 78 9.23 8.45 14.41
CA THR A 78 9.06 9.71 15.14
C THR A 78 9.72 10.88 14.41
N MET A 79 10.93 10.68 13.88
CA MET A 79 11.65 11.69 13.09
C MET A 79 10.89 12.05 11.82
N THR A 80 10.39 11.05 11.09
CA THR A 80 9.66 11.25 9.83
C THR A 80 8.34 12.00 10.06
N GLU A 81 7.62 11.68 11.14
CA GLU A 81 6.37 12.36 11.51
C GLU A 81 6.58 13.83 11.88
N LYS A 82 7.67 14.14 12.59
CA LYS A 82 7.95 15.51 13.06
C LYS A 82 8.61 16.40 12.00
N LEU A 83 9.51 15.83 11.19
CA LEU A 83 10.45 16.60 10.36
C LEU A 83 10.24 16.41 8.85
N GLY A 84 9.46 15.39 8.48
CA GLY A 84 9.22 14.98 7.11
C GLY A 84 10.29 14.05 6.55
N LEU A 85 9.93 13.22 5.58
CA LEU A 85 10.85 12.38 4.81
C LEU A 85 11.55 13.23 3.73
N ARG A 86 12.87 13.13 3.61
CA ARG A 86 13.68 13.86 2.62
C ARG A 86 14.60 12.91 1.84
N GLU A 87 15.84 13.31 1.58
CA GLU A 87 16.82 12.59 0.75
C GLU A 87 17.26 11.26 1.38
N GLU A 88 17.14 11.10 2.69
CA GLU A 88 17.39 9.85 3.39
C GLU A 88 16.48 8.70 2.94
N SER A 89 15.36 9.00 2.27
CA SER A 89 14.51 8.00 1.63
C SER A 89 15.28 7.08 0.67
N GLN A 90 16.35 7.60 0.03
CA GLN A 90 17.15 6.90 -0.96
C GLN A 90 17.89 5.69 -0.37
N ILE A 91 18.15 5.72 0.94
CA ILE A 91 18.78 4.63 1.69
C ILE A 91 17.78 3.92 2.60
N LEU A 92 16.80 4.64 3.14
CA LEU A 92 15.83 4.10 4.08
C LEU A 92 14.86 3.12 3.41
N LEU A 93 14.26 3.51 2.27
CA LEU A 93 13.27 2.67 1.60
C LEU A 93 13.87 1.35 1.09
N PRO A 94 15.05 1.33 0.44
CA PRO A 94 15.74 0.08 0.10
C PRO A 94 16.17 -0.72 1.32
N GLY A 95 16.62 -0.05 2.40
CA GLY A 95 17.01 -0.71 3.65
C GLY A 95 15.83 -1.46 4.29
N ILE A 96 14.65 -0.85 4.33
CA ILE A 96 13.42 -1.52 4.77
C ILE A 96 13.06 -2.67 3.82
N ALA A 97 13.11 -2.45 2.51
CA ALA A 97 12.79 -3.48 1.53
C ALA A 97 13.68 -4.71 1.68
N ALA A 98 15.00 -4.53 1.80
CA ALA A 98 15.97 -5.60 1.91
C ALA A 98 15.67 -6.58 3.07
N ARG A 99 15.05 -6.11 4.16
CA ARG A 99 14.66 -6.95 5.30
C ARG A 99 13.54 -7.94 4.99
N MET A 100 12.74 -7.68 3.96
CA MET A 100 11.53 -8.47 3.63
C MET A 100 11.44 -8.86 2.14
N ASN A 101 12.50 -8.67 1.35
CA ASN A 101 12.47 -8.90 -0.10
C ASN A 101 12.87 -10.32 -0.55
N SER A 102 13.10 -11.25 0.38
CA SER A 102 13.38 -12.66 0.10
C SER A 102 12.65 -13.56 1.09
N ILE A 103 12.38 -14.82 0.69
CA ILE A 103 11.79 -15.86 1.55
C ILE A 103 12.79 -17.02 1.62
N PRO A 104 13.20 -17.50 2.81
CA PRO A 104 12.82 -17.00 4.14
C PRO A 104 13.29 -15.56 4.37
N TYR A 105 12.54 -14.81 5.18
CA TYR A 105 12.79 -13.40 5.43
C TYR A 105 14.10 -13.18 6.21
N PRO A 106 14.94 -12.20 5.81
CA PRO A 106 16.04 -11.73 6.64
C PRO A 106 15.57 -11.20 8.00
N GLU A 107 14.37 -10.59 8.06
CA GLU A 107 13.70 -10.26 9.31
C GLU A 107 12.88 -11.44 9.85
N THR A 108 13.41 -12.11 10.86
CA THR A 108 12.79 -13.28 11.47
C THR A 108 11.60 -12.93 12.36
N SER A 109 11.61 -11.77 13.02
CA SER A 109 10.55 -11.35 13.94
C SER A 109 9.31 -10.88 13.19
N GLU A 110 8.18 -11.55 13.44
CA GLU A 110 6.91 -11.19 12.80
C GLU A 110 6.43 -9.79 13.22
N GLU A 111 6.66 -9.43 14.48
CA GLU A 111 6.32 -8.12 15.03
C GLU A 111 7.17 -7.03 14.37
N THR A 112 8.48 -7.26 14.23
CA THR A 112 9.37 -6.32 13.55
C THR A 112 9.00 -6.16 12.07
N ARG A 113 8.58 -7.23 11.38
CA ARG A 113 8.09 -7.13 10.00
C ARG A 113 6.86 -6.23 9.87
N VAL A 114 5.92 -6.32 10.82
CA VAL A 114 4.76 -5.42 10.87
C VAL A 114 5.19 -3.97 11.09
N LEU A 115 6.12 -3.73 12.03
CA LEU A 115 6.65 -2.38 12.29
C LEU A 115 7.32 -1.75 11.06
N LEU A 116 7.98 -2.56 10.21
CA LEU A 116 8.56 -2.09 8.95
C LEU A 116 7.50 -1.61 7.95
N ILE A 117 6.34 -2.30 7.83
CA ILE A 117 5.22 -1.82 6.99
C ILE A 117 4.59 -0.55 7.57
N ASP A 118 4.50 -0.44 8.88
CA ASP A 118 4.02 0.78 9.54
C ASP A 118 4.98 1.96 9.30
N LEU A 119 6.29 1.73 9.34
CA LEU A 119 7.29 2.74 8.97
C LEU A 119 7.17 3.17 7.51
N LEU A 120 6.96 2.24 6.57
CA LEU A 120 6.69 2.60 5.17
C LEU A 120 5.41 3.43 5.02
N THR A 121 4.39 3.14 5.82
CA THR A 121 3.13 3.90 5.84
C THR A 121 3.36 5.35 6.28
N VAL A 122 4.17 5.55 7.33
CA VAL A 122 4.59 6.88 7.79
C VAL A 122 5.39 7.61 6.71
N CYS A 123 6.37 6.94 6.10
CA CYS A 123 7.17 7.48 5.01
C CYS A 123 6.31 7.93 3.82
N LEU A 124 5.37 7.09 3.39
CA LEU A 124 4.49 7.36 2.24
C LEU A 124 3.56 8.54 2.50
N LYS A 125 3.03 8.67 3.72
CA LYS A 125 2.19 9.81 4.13
C LYS A 125 3.00 11.10 4.22
N SER A 126 4.29 11.00 4.52
CA SER A 126 5.18 12.14 4.64
C SER A 126 5.56 12.72 3.27
N ASP A 127 6.12 11.89 2.39
CA ASP A 127 6.38 12.26 0.99
C ASP A 127 6.30 11.04 0.07
N LYS A 128 5.20 10.94 -0.67
CA LYS A 128 4.94 9.84 -1.60
C LYS A 128 5.88 9.81 -2.80
N TYR A 129 6.43 10.96 -3.21
CA TYR A 129 7.25 11.02 -4.42
C TYR A 129 8.62 10.35 -4.21
N GLN A 130 9.06 10.24 -2.95
CA GLN A 130 10.27 9.49 -2.58
C GLN A 130 10.19 8.00 -2.92
N PHE A 131 8.98 7.44 -3.06
CA PHE A 131 8.79 6.03 -3.44
C PHE A 131 9.00 5.77 -4.93
N LEU A 132 8.84 6.78 -5.80
CA LEU A 132 8.88 6.61 -7.26
C LEU A 132 10.16 5.91 -7.76
N PRO A 133 11.37 6.28 -7.32
CA PRO A 133 12.60 5.62 -7.77
C PRO A 133 12.73 4.17 -7.28
N LYS A 134 11.95 3.77 -6.27
CA LYS A 134 12.07 2.49 -5.55
C LYS A 134 10.83 1.60 -5.70
N LEU A 135 9.87 1.96 -6.56
CA LEU A 135 8.61 1.22 -6.71
C LEU A 135 8.81 -0.27 -6.98
N GLY A 136 9.76 -0.63 -7.86
CA GLY A 136 10.04 -2.04 -8.15
C GLY A 136 10.46 -2.84 -6.92
N GLU A 137 11.36 -2.29 -6.09
CA GLU A 137 11.83 -2.94 -4.86
C GLU A 137 10.72 -3.01 -3.81
N ILE A 138 9.99 -1.91 -3.61
CA ILE A 138 8.89 -1.83 -2.62
C ILE A 138 7.75 -2.78 -2.99
N CYS A 139 7.28 -2.78 -4.24
CA CYS A 139 6.21 -3.68 -4.67
C CYS A 139 6.66 -5.15 -4.67
N SER A 140 7.93 -5.42 -4.98
CA SER A 140 8.51 -6.77 -4.88
C SER A 140 8.52 -7.26 -3.43
N MET A 141 8.92 -6.41 -2.47
CA MET A 141 8.87 -6.73 -1.05
C MET A 141 7.42 -6.90 -0.56
N LEU A 142 6.51 -6.02 -1.00
CA LEU A 142 5.09 -6.06 -0.64
C LEU A 142 4.40 -7.34 -1.13
N SER A 143 4.78 -7.85 -2.31
CA SER A 143 4.27 -9.14 -2.80
C SER A 143 4.69 -10.32 -1.94
N LYS A 144 5.86 -10.25 -1.27
CA LYS A 144 6.30 -11.27 -0.33
C LYS A 144 5.60 -11.08 1.01
N ALA A 145 5.55 -9.87 1.54
CA ALA A 145 4.78 -9.52 2.75
C ALA A 145 3.32 -10.02 2.70
N ALA A 146 2.67 -9.97 1.53
CA ALA A 146 1.32 -10.52 1.36
C ALA A 146 1.24 -12.06 1.51
N LEU A 147 2.36 -12.79 1.38
CA LEU A 147 2.47 -14.24 1.60
C LEU A 147 2.93 -14.61 3.02
N ASP A 148 3.18 -13.63 3.89
CA ASP A 148 3.64 -13.87 5.25
C ASP A 148 2.71 -14.83 6.02
N PRO A 149 3.23 -15.79 6.79
CA PRO A 149 2.37 -16.66 7.61
C PRO A 149 1.55 -15.89 8.66
N ASN A 150 2.04 -14.74 9.15
CA ASN A 150 1.34 -13.93 10.15
C ASN A 150 0.09 -13.25 9.54
N PRO A 151 -1.13 -13.53 10.05
CA PRO A 151 -2.36 -12.88 9.57
C PRO A 151 -2.36 -11.36 9.66
N ASP A 152 -1.73 -10.77 10.69
CA ASP A 152 -1.71 -9.31 10.85
C ASP A 152 -0.79 -8.66 9.81
N MET A 153 0.31 -9.33 9.43
CA MET A 153 1.16 -8.87 8.34
C MET A 153 0.41 -8.86 7.01
N LYS A 154 -0.42 -9.86 6.71
CA LYS A 154 -1.26 -9.89 5.50
C LYS A 154 -2.24 -8.71 5.45
N VAL A 155 -2.87 -8.40 6.59
CA VAL A 155 -3.76 -7.24 6.71
C VAL A 155 -3.00 -5.95 6.45
N LYS A 156 -1.83 -5.76 7.09
CA LYS A 156 -0.99 -4.57 6.92
C LYS A 156 -0.46 -4.42 5.49
N ALA A 157 -0.02 -5.51 4.87
CA ALA A 157 0.42 -5.53 3.49
C ALA A 157 -0.70 -5.11 2.52
N ALA A 158 -1.91 -5.63 2.70
CA ALA A 158 -3.06 -5.25 1.88
C ALA A 158 -3.45 -3.76 2.06
N GLN A 159 -3.46 -3.28 3.31
CA GLN A 159 -3.74 -1.87 3.62
C GLN A 159 -2.70 -0.92 3.01
N PHE A 160 -1.41 -1.27 3.13
CA PHE A 160 -0.33 -0.48 2.56
C PHE A 160 -0.36 -0.51 1.03
N ALA A 161 -0.63 -1.66 0.41
CA ALA A 161 -0.79 -1.78 -1.05
C ALA A 161 -1.89 -0.85 -1.57
N GLY A 162 -3.05 -0.83 -0.90
CA GLY A 162 -4.14 0.05 -1.27
C GLY A 162 -3.79 1.53 -1.07
N LEU A 163 -3.11 1.88 0.03
CA LEU A 163 -2.66 3.25 0.27
C LEU A 163 -1.64 3.72 -0.79
N LEU A 164 -0.64 2.90 -1.10
CA LEU A 164 0.36 3.18 -2.12
C LEU A 164 -0.30 3.40 -3.49
N SER A 165 -1.27 2.55 -3.82
CA SER A 165 -2.09 2.62 -5.03
C SER A 165 -2.86 3.93 -5.13
N ARG A 166 -3.59 4.34 -4.08
CA ARG A 166 -4.29 5.63 -4.07
C ARG A 166 -3.35 6.82 -4.19
N GLN A 167 -2.19 6.77 -3.53
CA GLN A 167 -1.25 7.90 -3.51
C GLN A 167 -0.51 8.09 -4.84
N LEU A 168 -0.22 6.98 -5.55
CA LEU A 168 0.60 6.92 -6.76
C LEU A 168 -0.14 6.24 -7.93
N ILE A 169 -1.45 6.49 -8.05
CA ILE A 169 -2.37 5.80 -8.97
C ILE A 169 -1.87 5.74 -10.42
N GLU A 170 -1.23 6.81 -10.90
CA GLU A 170 -0.70 6.93 -12.27
C GLU A 170 0.62 6.18 -12.53
N LYS A 171 1.31 5.71 -11.46
CA LYS A 171 2.70 5.25 -11.56
C LYS A 171 2.93 3.84 -11.03
N VAL A 172 2.11 3.37 -10.10
CA VAL A 172 2.38 2.13 -9.38
C VAL A 172 1.80 0.88 -10.04
N GLY A 173 0.74 1.00 -10.86
CA GLY A 173 -0.01 -0.15 -11.36
C GLY A 173 0.86 -1.19 -12.09
N GLY A 174 1.78 -0.74 -12.95
CA GLY A 174 2.71 -1.62 -13.67
C GLY A 174 3.64 -2.47 -12.80
N TYR A 175 3.78 -2.16 -11.50
CA TYR A 175 4.60 -2.92 -10.55
C TYR A 175 3.78 -3.90 -9.67
N MET A 176 2.45 -3.89 -9.79
CA MET A 176 1.57 -4.56 -8.83
C MET A 176 1.23 -6.02 -9.16
N LYS A 177 1.56 -6.54 -10.36
CA LYS A 177 1.18 -7.90 -10.77
C LYS A 177 1.52 -8.98 -9.73
N ALA A 178 2.76 -9.00 -9.27
CA ALA A 178 3.19 -9.99 -8.27
C ALA A 178 2.46 -9.83 -6.93
N ASN A 179 2.20 -8.58 -6.52
CA ASN A 179 1.46 -8.28 -5.30
C ASN A 179 0.00 -8.74 -5.41
N ILE A 180 -0.67 -8.49 -6.54
CA ILE A 180 -2.04 -8.96 -6.80
C ILE A 180 -2.10 -10.49 -6.70
N ILE A 181 -1.21 -11.22 -7.38
CA ILE A 181 -1.17 -12.69 -7.33
C ILE A 181 -0.99 -13.19 -5.88
N SER A 182 -0.13 -12.55 -5.09
CA SER A 182 0.05 -12.90 -3.69
C SER A 182 -1.17 -12.60 -2.83
N MET A 183 -1.78 -11.42 -3.01
CA MET A 183 -2.98 -11.01 -2.29
C MET A 183 -4.17 -11.90 -2.61
N VAL A 184 -4.35 -12.31 -3.87
CA VAL A 184 -5.43 -13.21 -4.29
C VAL A 184 -5.43 -14.52 -3.50
N LYS A 185 -4.26 -15.05 -3.10
CA LYS A 185 -4.18 -16.23 -2.22
C LYS A 185 -4.79 -15.99 -0.84
N ASN A 186 -4.75 -14.75 -0.34
CA ASN A 186 -5.32 -14.39 0.95
C ASN A 186 -6.85 -14.32 0.95
N LEU A 187 -7.49 -14.30 -0.22
CA LEU A 187 -8.96 -14.43 -0.33
C LEU A 187 -9.46 -15.81 0.09
N GLN A 188 -8.60 -16.82 0.22
CA GLN A 188 -8.94 -18.15 0.75
C GLN A 188 -8.56 -18.31 2.23
N HIS A 189 -8.07 -17.26 2.88
CA HIS A 189 -7.60 -17.35 4.26
C HIS A 189 -8.75 -17.70 5.21
N GLN A 190 -8.48 -18.48 6.27
CA GLN A 190 -9.51 -18.89 7.22
C GLN A 190 -10.21 -17.72 7.93
N HIS A 191 -9.47 -16.67 8.29
CA HIS A 191 -9.99 -15.49 8.99
C HIS A 191 -10.62 -14.48 8.02
N SER A 192 -11.88 -14.11 8.23
CA SER A 192 -12.60 -13.12 7.42
C SER A 192 -11.91 -11.74 7.42
N LYS A 193 -11.32 -11.32 8.54
CA LYS A 193 -10.55 -10.07 8.65
C LYS A 193 -9.45 -9.95 7.58
N VAL A 194 -8.74 -11.06 7.31
CA VAL A 194 -7.69 -11.09 6.27
C VAL A 194 -8.30 -10.99 4.88
N ARG A 195 -9.38 -11.76 4.61
CA ARG A 195 -10.08 -11.73 3.31
C ARG A 195 -10.65 -10.34 3.01
N LYS A 196 -11.30 -9.71 3.98
CA LYS A 196 -11.84 -8.35 3.90
C LYS A 196 -10.74 -7.31 3.66
N ALA A 197 -9.65 -7.33 4.44
CA ALA A 197 -8.53 -6.41 4.22
C ALA A 197 -7.90 -6.60 2.84
N THR A 198 -7.80 -7.84 2.37
CA THR A 198 -7.30 -8.18 1.03
C THR A 198 -8.19 -7.60 -0.06
N LEU A 199 -9.51 -7.77 0.05
CA LEU A 199 -10.49 -7.16 -0.87
C LEU A 199 -10.34 -5.63 -0.92
N LEU A 200 -10.21 -4.98 0.23
CA LEU A 200 -10.03 -3.53 0.30
C LEU A 200 -8.70 -3.06 -0.29
N GLY A 201 -7.63 -3.85 -0.19
CA GLY A 201 -6.37 -3.53 -0.87
C GLY A 201 -6.48 -3.73 -2.39
N LEU A 202 -7.08 -4.84 -2.85
CA LEU A 202 -7.32 -5.09 -4.28
C LEU A 202 -8.21 -4.01 -4.90
N LYS A 203 -9.19 -3.48 -4.14
CA LYS A 203 -10.05 -2.36 -4.54
C LYS A 203 -9.23 -1.24 -5.17
N ASP A 204 -8.23 -0.72 -4.45
CA ASP A 204 -7.43 0.41 -4.91
C ASP A 204 -6.31 -0.01 -5.88
N VAL A 205 -5.73 -1.20 -5.69
CA VAL A 205 -4.62 -1.69 -6.52
C VAL A 205 -5.05 -1.91 -7.96
N ILE A 206 -6.21 -2.53 -8.19
CA ILE A 206 -6.67 -2.91 -9.54
C ILE A 206 -6.96 -1.68 -10.41
N VAL A 207 -7.45 -0.58 -9.83
CA VAL A 207 -7.75 0.66 -10.58
C VAL A 207 -6.53 1.56 -10.76
N SER A 208 -5.35 1.14 -10.30
CA SER A 208 -4.11 1.88 -10.57
C SER A 208 -3.71 1.68 -12.02
N ARG A 209 -3.31 2.77 -12.68
CA ARG A 209 -2.99 2.77 -14.11
C ARG A 209 -1.93 1.72 -14.46
N GLY A 210 -2.32 0.77 -15.31
CA GLY A 210 -1.51 -0.35 -15.75
C GLY A 210 -1.65 -1.63 -14.90
N ALA A 211 -2.46 -1.63 -13.85
CA ALA A 211 -2.78 -2.83 -13.07
C ALA A 211 -4.11 -3.48 -13.47
N GLU A 212 -4.98 -2.77 -14.18
CA GLU A 212 -6.31 -3.24 -14.58
C GLU A 212 -6.27 -4.59 -15.31
N PRO A 213 -5.33 -4.83 -16.27
CA PRO A 213 -5.23 -6.13 -16.95
C PRO A 213 -4.89 -7.31 -16.03
N PHE A 214 -4.37 -7.05 -14.82
CA PHE A 214 -4.06 -8.10 -13.85
C PHE A 214 -5.29 -8.53 -13.03
N LEU A 215 -6.46 -7.93 -13.26
CA LEU A 215 -7.72 -8.40 -12.69
C LEU A 215 -8.02 -9.85 -13.08
N ASP A 216 -7.60 -10.28 -14.27
CA ASP A 216 -7.75 -11.66 -14.75
C ASP A 216 -7.14 -12.69 -13.78
N ASP A 217 -6.04 -12.34 -13.11
CA ASP A 217 -5.39 -13.19 -12.12
C ASP A 217 -6.24 -13.34 -10.82
N ALA A 218 -7.24 -12.48 -10.60
CA ALA A 218 -8.07 -12.44 -9.41
C ALA A 218 -9.51 -12.97 -9.63
N ILE A 219 -10.05 -12.92 -10.85
CA ILE A 219 -11.48 -13.20 -11.15
C ILE A 219 -11.95 -14.53 -10.54
N VAL A 220 -11.16 -15.59 -10.67
CA VAL A 220 -11.53 -16.92 -10.15
C VAL A 220 -11.76 -16.87 -8.64
N GLN A 221 -10.89 -16.20 -7.89
CA GLN A 221 -11.00 -16.10 -6.43
C GLN A 221 -12.07 -15.10 -5.98
N LEU A 222 -12.32 -14.06 -6.78
CA LEU A 222 -13.39 -13.10 -6.51
C LEU A 222 -14.78 -13.74 -6.59
N LYS A 223 -14.98 -14.75 -7.47
CA LYS A 223 -16.23 -15.54 -7.51
C LYS A 223 -16.54 -16.29 -6.21
N PHE A 224 -15.51 -16.67 -5.45
CA PHE A 224 -15.69 -17.24 -4.12
C PHE A 224 -15.92 -16.14 -3.07
N SER A 225 -15.28 -14.98 -3.23
CA SER A 225 -15.42 -13.84 -2.32
C SER A 225 -16.82 -13.21 -2.37
N MET A 226 -17.43 -13.15 -3.56
CA MET A 226 -18.81 -12.66 -3.73
C MET A 226 -19.86 -13.60 -3.12
N ASN A 227 -19.49 -14.84 -2.85
CA ASN A 227 -20.29 -15.89 -2.19
C ASN A 227 -19.65 -16.32 -0.86
N ASP A 228 -18.87 -15.43 -0.22
CA ASP A 228 -18.15 -15.77 1.00
C ASP A 228 -19.10 -16.16 2.13
N ARG A 229 -18.72 -17.15 2.94
CA ARG A 229 -19.46 -17.56 4.14
C ARG A 229 -19.68 -16.42 5.13
N SER A 230 -18.82 -15.42 5.13
CA SER A 230 -18.93 -14.24 5.97
C SER A 230 -19.71 -13.15 5.25
N GLN A 231 -20.90 -12.81 5.77
CA GLN A 231 -21.71 -11.70 5.27
C GLN A 231 -20.91 -10.39 5.17
N ASP A 232 -20.05 -10.09 6.14
CA ASP A 232 -19.21 -8.88 6.14
C ASP A 232 -18.22 -8.85 4.95
N VAL A 233 -17.70 -10.00 4.53
CA VAL A 233 -16.84 -10.10 3.35
C VAL A 233 -17.65 -9.86 2.08
N ARG A 234 -18.87 -10.42 1.98
CA ARG A 234 -19.76 -10.17 0.84
C ARG A 234 -20.19 -8.71 0.75
N LEU A 235 -20.60 -8.11 1.87
CA LEU A 235 -20.91 -6.67 1.96
C LEU A 235 -19.73 -5.81 1.49
N THR A 236 -18.52 -6.13 1.94
CA THR A 236 -17.30 -5.43 1.49
C THR A 236 -17.12 -5.57 -0.02
N PHE A 237 -17.30 -6.77 -0.56
CA PHE A 237 -17.15 -7.03 -1.99
C PHE A 237 -18.10 -6.16 -2.82
N TYR A 238 -19.40 -6.17 -2.54
CA TYR A 238 -20.37 -5.42 -3.34
C TYR A 238 -20.33 -3.91 -3.07
N ASN A 239 -20.35 -3.51 -1.80
CA ASN A 239 -20.57 -2.11 -1.42
C ASN A 239 -19.29 -1.26 -1.53
N GLU A 240 -18.12 -1.89 -1.43
CA GLU A 240 -16.85 -1.15 -1.51
C GLU A 240 -16.05 -1.50 -2.74
N VAL A 241 -15.81 -2.80 -3.01
CA VAL A 241 -14.87 -3.19 -4.07
C VAL A 241 -15.49 -3.04 -5.46
N LEU A 242 -16.61 -3.73 -5.71
CA LEU A 242 -17.27 -3.74 -7.00
C LEU A 242 -17.79 -2.34 -7.35
N GLN A 243 -18.45 -1.68 -6.40
CA GLN A 243 -18.87 -0.28 -6.58
C GLN A 243 -17.70 0.63 -6.96
N HIS A 244 -16.53 0.48 -6.34
CA HIS A 244 -15.38 1.32 -6.67
C HIS A 244 -14.86 1.04 -8.09
N TRP A 245 -14.74 -0.22 -8.48
CA TRP A 245 -14.27 -0.58 -9.82
C TRP A 245 -15.20 -0.07 -10.92
N LEU A 246 -16.52 -0.22 -10.74
CA LEU A 246 -17.52 0.31 -11.69
C LEU A 246 -17.40 1.82 -11.90
N ASN A 247 -16.94 2.56 -10.87
CA ASN A 247 -16.90 4.02 -10.89
C ASN A 247 -15.51 4.63 -11.12
N SER A 248 -14.44 3.84 -11.04
CA SER A 248 -13.06 4.37 -11.03
C SER A 248 -12.12 3.69 -12.01
N MET A 249 -12.52 2.57 -12.62
CA MET A 249 -11.74 1.91 -13.66
C MET A 249 -11.76 2.73 -14.96
N GLU A 250 -10.63 2.76 -15.68
CA GLU A 250 -10.52 3.41 -16.98
C GLU A 250 -11.49 2.78 -17.99
N ILE A 251 -12.07 3.60 -18.88
CA ILE A 251 -13.22 3.18 -19.69
C ILE A 251 -12.94 1.96 -20.58
N ASN A 252 -11.72 1.80 -21.09
CA ASN A 252 -11.38 0.65 -21.93
C ASN A 252 -11.32 -0.64 -21.11
N SER A 253 -10.73 -0.59 -19.91
CA SER A 253 -10.71 -1.71 -18.98
C SER A 253 -12.10 -2.01 -18.42
N LEU A 254 -12.89 -0.98 -18.13
CA LEU A 254 -14.27 -1.15 -17.68
C LEU A 254 -15.10 -1.90 -18.74
N LYS A 255 -14.98 -1.54 -20.02
CA LYS A 255 -15.61 -2.28 -21.14
C LYS A 255 -15.13 -3.73 -21.22
N GLN A 256 -13.82 -3.96 -21.05
CA GLN A 256 -13.25 -5.31 -21.09
C GLN A 256 -13.85 -6.22 -20.00
N TYR A 257 -14.05 -5.68 -18.79
CA TYR A 257 -14.52 -6.44 -17.63
C TYR A 257 -16.02 -6.30 -17.35
N ASP A 258 -16.74 -5.52 -18.16
CA ASP A 258 -18.15 -5.17 -17.99
C ASP A 258 -19.04 -6.41 -17.76
N ALA A 259 -18.97 -7.38 -18.68
CA ALA A 259 -19.73 -8.61 -18.57
C ALA A 259 -19.43 -9.39 -17.27
N THR A 260 -18.19 -9.34 -16.78
CA THR A 260 -17.81 -9.98 -15.51
C THR A 260 -18.44 -9.25 -14.32
N PHE A 261 -18.40 -7.92 -14.31
CA PHE A 261 -19.00 -7.13 -13.24
C PHE A 261 -20.53 -7.22 -13.22
N VAL A 262 -21.18 -7.24 -14.39
CA VAL A 262 -22.62 -7.49 -14.50
C VAL A 262 -22.97 -8.86 -13.93
N LEU A 263 -22.22 -9.91 -14.25
CA LEU A 263 -22.43 -11.25 -13.66
C LEU A 263 -22.29 -11.25 -12.14
N PHE A 264 -21.33 -10.49 -11.59
CA PHE A 264 -21.21 -10.33 -10.14
C PHE A 264 -22.44 -9.64 -9.55
N LEU A 265 -22.90 -8.53 -10.14
CA LEU A 265 -24.11 -7.83 -9.68
C LEU A 265 -25.34 -8.75 -9.71
N LEU A 266 -25.55 -9.50 -10.79
CA LEU A 266 -26.65 -10.45 -10.89
C LEU A 266 -26.60 -11.52 -9.77
N ASN A 267 -25.41 -11.99 -9.41
CA ASN A 267 -25.23 -12.88 -8.26
C ASN A 267 -25.64 -12.18 -6.95
N GLY A 268 -25.23 -10.92 -6.76
CA GLY A 268 -25.57 -10.12 -5.57
C GLY A 268 -27.07 -9.83 -5.42
N ILE A 269 -27.81 -9.66 -6.53
CA ILE A 269 -29.27 -9.53 -6.53
C ILE A 269 -29.94 -10.76 -5.92
N THR A 270 -29.31 -11.94 -6.05
CA THR A 270 -29.81 -13.20 -5.49
C THR A 270 -29.23 -13.55 -4.12
N ASP A 271 -28.44 -12.67 -3.50
CA ASP A 271 -27.88 -12.89 -2.16
C ASP A 271 -29.01 -13.07 -1.13
N GLU A 272 -28.78 -13.83 -0.06
CA GLU A 272 -29.76 -14.02 1.02
C GLU A 272 -30.00 -12.73 1.84
N TYR A 273 -29.06 -11.78 1.79
CA TYR A 273 -29.12 -10.56 2.60
C TYR A 273 -29.66 -9.37 1.79
N ALA A 274 -30.80 -8.82 2.21
CA ALA A 274 -31.51 -7.76 1.50
C ALA A 274 -30.67 -6.51 1.23
N GLU A 275 -29.73 -6.16 2.10
CA GLU A 275 -28.82 -5.04 1.87
C GLU A 275 -27.95 -5.24 0.63
N ILE A 276 -27.42 -6.46 0.44
CA ILE A 276 -26.60 -6.81 -0.73
C ILE A 276 -27.48 -6.85 -1.98
N GLN A 277 -28.69 -7.41 -1.88
CA GLN A 277 -29.65 -7.45 -3.00
C GLN A 277 -29.95 -6.03 -3.50
N ASN A 278 -30.41 -5.17 -2.60
CA ASN A 278 -30.80 -3.80 -2.91
C ASN A 278 -29.63 -2.99 -3.47
N LYS A 279 -28.44 -3.15 -2.87
CA LYS A 279 -27.24 -2.46 -3.36
C LYS A 279 -26.83 -2.95 -4.75
N SER A 280 -26.95 -4.25 -5.03
CA SER A 280 -26.61 -4.82 -6.34
C SER A 280 -27.57 -4.36 -7.44
N ILE A 281 -28.87 -4.25 -7.13
CA ILE A 281 -29.88 -3.67 -8.05
C ILE A 281 -29.51 -2.21 -8.35
N GLN A 282 -29.26 -1.41 -7.31
CA GLN A 282 -28.89 0.00 -7.45
C GLN A 282 -27.64 0.15 -8.32
N LEU A 283 -26.57 -0.61 -8.03
CA LEU A 283 -25.32 -0.53 -8.78
C LEU A 283 -25.49 -0.95 -10.25
N LEU A 284 -26.37 -1.92 -10.54
CA LEU A 284 -26.64 -2.34 -11.92
C LEU A 284 -27.34 -1.25 -12.72
N GLU A 285 -28.34 -0.59 -12.12
CA GLU A 285 -29.04 0.54 -12.75
C GLU A 285 -28.11 1.73 -12.98
N GLU A 286 -27.32 2.11 -11.95
CA GLU A 286 -26.35 3.19 -12.03
C GLU A 286 -25.27 2.91 -13.08
N HIS A 287 -24.72 1.69 -13.09
CA HIS A 287 -23.69 1.29 -14.05
C HIS A 287 -24.20 1.30 -15.49
N GLY A 288 -25.40 0.74 -15.73
CA GLY A 288 -26.01 0.76 -17.07
C GLY A 288 -26.21 2.18 -17.61
N LYS A 289 -26.66 3.10 -16.74
CA LYS A 289 -26.79 4.53 -17.11
C LYS A 289 -25.43 5.17 -17.40
N ASN A 290 -24.45 5.00 -16.51
CA ASN A 290 -23.13 5.62 -16.65
C ASN A 290 -22.39 5.10 -17.89
N MET A 291 -22.49 3.80 -18.17
CA MET A 291 -21.88 3.19 -19.34
C MET A 291 -22.49 3.73 -20.63
N ARG A 292 -23.82 3.86 -20.68
CA ARG A 292 -24.52 4.49 -21.81
C ARG A 292 -24.00 5.91 -22.09
N GLU A 293 -23.97 6.75 -21.05
CA GLU A 293 -23.48 8.13 -21.15
C GLU A 293 -22.03 8.21 -21.63
N ALA A 294 -21.17 7.32 -21.14
CA ALA A 294 -19.76 7.26 -21.56
C ALA A 294 -19.60 6.79 -23.02
N LEU A 295 -20.44 5.86 -23.51
CA LEU A 295 -20.41 5.44 -24.92
C LEU A 295 -20.84 6.56 -25.87
N ILE A 296 -21.86 7.35 -25.49
CA ILE A 296 -22.29 8.52 -26.26
C ILE A 296 -21.14 9.53 -26.35
N GLN A 297 -20.48 9.83 -25.24
CA GLN A 297 -19.34 10.77 -25.21
C GLN A 297 -18.16 10.32 -26.07
N LEU A 298 -17.95 9.00 -26.20
CA LEU A 298 -16.93 8.42 -27.08
C LEU A 298 -17.38 8.32 -28.55
N GLY A 299 -18.63 8.68 -28.87
CA GLY A 299 -19.19 8.58 -30.23
C GLY A 299 -19.49 7.15 -30.68
N GLU A 300 -19.57 6.19 -29.76
CA GLU A 300 -19.78 4.77 -30.06
C GLU A 300 -21.26 4.36 -30.05
N GLU A 301 -22.16 5.19 -29.52
CA GLU A 301 -23.60 4.88 -29.46
C GLU A 301 -24.36 5.26 -30.74
N ASP A 302 -23.96 6.34 -31.43
CA ASP A 302 -24.64 6.79 -32.67
C ASP A 302 -24.41 5.85 -33.87
N GLN A 303 -23.32 5.07 -33.88
CA GLN A 303 -23.02 4.13 -34.98
C GLN A 303 -23.87 2.85 -34.94
N LYS A 304 -24.27 2.38 -33.76
CA LYS A 304 -25.01 1.10 -33.66
C LYS A 304 -26.50 1.25 -33.99
N MET A 305 -27.10 2.43 -33.77
CA MET A 305 -28.49 2.67 -34.19
C MET A 305 -28.61 2.85 -35.71
N SER A 306 -27.63 3.49 -36.38
CA SER A 306 -27.64 3.61 -37.84
C SER A 306 -27.48 2.27 -38.55
N ASP A 307 -26.70 1.34 -37.98
CA ASP A 307 -26.47 0.02 -38.59
C ASP A 307 -27.68 -0.92 -38.44
N VAL A 308 -28.48 -0.77 -37.37
CA VAL A 308 -29.73 -1.52 -37.18
C VAL A 308 -30.85 -0.98 -38.07
N GLU A 309 -30.93 0.34 -38.27
CA GLU A 309 -31.91 0.96 -39.19
C GLU A 309 -31.58 0.75 -40.67
N GLN A 310 -30.33 0.48 -41.04
CA GLN A 310 -29.94 0.12 -42.42
C GLN A 310 -30.05 -1.39 -42.71
N SER A 311 -30.36 -2.20 -41.70
CA SER A 311 -30.50 -3.66 -41.81
C SER A 311 -31.97 -4.14 -41.75
N GLN A 312 -32.93 -3.21 -41.76
CA GLN A 312 -34.37 -3.45 -41.92
C GLN A 312 -34.86 -2.95 -43.28
#